data_AF-A0A3E2BP22-F1
#
_entry.id   AF-A0A3E2BP22-F1
#
_cell.length_a   1.000
_cell.length_b   1.000
_cell.length_c   1.000
_cell.angle_alpha   90.00
_cell.angle_beta   90.00
_cell.angle_gamma   90.00
#
_symmetry.space_group_name_H-M   'P 1'
#
loop_
_entity.id
_entity.type
_entity.pdbx_description
1 polymer ?
#
loop_
_entity_poly.entity_id
_entity_poly.type
_entity_poly.pdbx_seq_one_letter_code
_entity_poly.pdbx_strand_id
1 'polypeptide(L)'
;MKKKAVTAIILAWFVPGLGHIYLRRYWRGLAFLVAIALMSLMGLVMGGKIYPLQADNPLTFLAFLSDLGNGLLYIISRFLPVGLGELERLSFEFGTAYLAGAGLLNYLVALDAWDIARGKKQ
;
A
#
# COMPACT_ATOMS: atom_id res chain seq x y z
N MET A 1 6.44 -21.08 -13.73
CA MET A 1 6.91 -20.69 -12.37
C MET A 1 7.16 -19.18 -12.30
N LYS A 2 8.17 -18.63 -13.00
CA LYS A 2 8.50 -17.18 -12.96
C LYS A 2 7.35 -16.25 -13.36
N LYS A 3 6.64 -16.51 -14.46
CA LYS A 3 5.51 -15.68 -14.92
C LYS A 3 4.38 -15.56 -13.88
N LYS A 4 4.01 -16.66 -13.24
CA LYS A 4 2.96 -16.67 -12.20
C LYS A 4 3.35 -15.85 -10.96
N ALA A 5 4.63 -15.89 -10.58
CA ALA A 5 5.13 -15.09 -9.47
C ALA A 5 5.11 -13.59 -9.79
N VAL A 6 5.56 -13.21 -10.99
CA VAL A 6 5.52 -11.82 -11.47
C VAL A 6 4.08 -11.28 -11.52
N THR A 7 3.12 -12.08 -12.00
CA THR A 7 1.71 -11.66 -11.98
C THR A 7 1.20 -11.51 -10.54
N ALA A 8 1.56 -12.42 -9.63
CA ALA A 8 1.09 -12.36 -8.25
C ALA A 8 1.61 -11.13 -7.49
N ILE A 9 2.90 -10.80 -7.62
CA ILE A 9 3.49 -9.63 -6.94
C ILE A 9 2.92 -8.32 -7.48
N ILE A 10 2.76 -8.20 -8.80
CA ILE A 10 2.21 -6.98 -9.41
C ILE A 10 0.76 -6.79 -8.97
N LEU A 11 -0.05 -7.85 -8.99
CA LEU A 11 -1.45 -7.78 -8.54
C LEU A 11 -1.54 -7.42 -7.05
N ALA A 12 -0.74 -8.05 -6.19
CA ALA A 12 -0.74 -7.76 -4.76
C ALA A 12 -0.25 -6.34 -4.44
N TRP A 13 0.75 -5.83 -5.17
CA TRP A 13 1.20 -4.45 -5.01
C TRP A 13 0.14 -3.45 -5.49
N PHE A 14 -0.52 -3.72 -6.63
CA PHE A 14 -1.51 -2.82 -7.19
C PHE A 14 -2.75 -2.70 -6.31
N VAL A 15 -3.30 -3.83 -5.84
CA VAL A 15 -4.39 -3.86 -4.86
C VAL A 15 -4.02 -4.86 -3.77
N PRO A 16 -4.04 -4.42 -2.50
CA PRO A 16 -3.65 -5.28 -1.39
C PRO A 16 -4.42 -6.60 -1.39
N GLY A 17 -3.71 -7.73 -1.39
CA GLY A 17 -4.30 -9.07 -1.34
C GLY A 17 -4.81 -9.65 -2.67
N LEU A 18 -4.83 -8.91 -3.79
CA LEU A 18 -5.23 -9.47 -5.10
C LEU A 18 -4.30 -10.59 -5.58
N GLY A 19 -3.00 -10.50 -5.31
CA GLY A 19 -2.06 -11.58 -5.64
C GLY A 19 -2.39 -12.89 -4.92
N HIS A 20 -2.83 -12.82 -3.66
CA HIS A 20 -3.27 -14.00 -2.89
C HIS A 20 -4.57 -14.57 -3.41
N ILE A 21 -5.52 -13.73 -3.80
CA ILE A 21 -6.77 -14.15 -4.44
C ILE A 21 -6.48 -14.87 -5.77
N TYR A 22 -5.56 -14.32 -6.58
CA TYR A 22 -5.10 -14.96 -7.82
C TYR A 22 -4.47 -16.35 -7.57
N LEU A 23 -3.76 -16.52 -6.46
CA LEU A 23 -3.20 -17.80 -6.01
C LEU A 23 -4.23 -18.69 -5.28
N ARG A 24 -5.52 -18.36 -5.33
CA ARG A 24 -6.65 -19.07 -4.67
C ARG A 24 -6.57 -19.11 -3.14
N ARG A 25 -5.85 -18.18 -2.52
CA ARG A 25 -5.77 -17.98 -1.07
C ARG A 25 -6.71 -16.85 -0.63
N TYR A 26 -8.01 -17.05 -0.84
CA TYR A 26 -9.03 -16.01 -0.68
C TYR A 26 -9.06 -15.38 0.72
N TRP A 27 -9.00 -16.20 1.78
CA TRP A 27 -9.04 -15.69 3.15
C TRP A 27 -7.88 -14.76 3.48
N ARG A 28 -6.66 -15.12 3.07
CA ARG A 28 -5.48 -14.26 3.28
C ARG A 28 -5.58 -12.99 2.45
N GLY A 29 -5.95 -13.10 1.18
CA GLY A 29 -6.12 -11.94 0.31
C GLY A 29 -7.17 -10.96 0.84
N LEU A 30 -8.31 -11.47 1.31
CA LEU A 30 -9.36 -10.64 1.89
C LEU A 30 -8.92 -10.00 3.22
N ALA A 31 -8.22 -10.75 4.08
CA ALA A 31 -7.68 -10.19 5.33
C ALA A 31 -6.70 -9.05 5.06
N PHE A 32 -5.76 -9.22 4.11
CA PHE A 32 -4.83 -8.15 3.74
C PHE A 32 -5.51 -6.96 3.08
N LEU A 33 -6.48 -7.21 2.20
CA LEU A 33 -7.29 -6.16 1.58
C LEU A 33 -7.99 -5.32 2.65
N VAL A 34 -8.71 -5.96 3.56
CA VAL A 34 -9.47 -5.27 4.61
C VAL A 34 -8.53 -4.52 5.56
N ALA A 35 -7.47 -5.18 6.05
CA ALA A 35 -6.54 -4.55 6.99
C ALA A 35 -5.86 -3.31 6.40
N ILE A 36 -5.28 -3.43 5.20
CA ILE A 36 -4.56 -2.34 4.55
C ILE A 36 -5.54 -1.24 4.12
N ALA A 37 -6.71 -1.58 3.57
CA ALA A 37 -7.72 -0.60 3.20
C ALA A 37 -8.23 0.20 4.41
N LEU A 38 -8.45 -0.46 5.56
CA LEU A 38 -8.84 0.22 6.79
C LEU A 38 -7.74 1.14 7.32
N MET A 39 -6.48 0.69 7.30
CA MET A 39 -5.36 1.53 7.69
C MET A 39 -5.23 2.76 6.80
N SER A 40 -5.28 2.59 5.48
CA SER A 40 -5.23 3.71 4.54
C SER A 40 -6.44 4.64 4.70
N LEU A 41 -7.64 4.08 4.90
CA LEU A 41 -8.85 4.86 5.14
C LEU A 41 -8.74 5.71 6.41
N MET A 42 -8.28 5.11 7.52
CA MET A 42 -8.02 5.84 8.76
C MET A 42 -6.99 6.94 8.54
N GLY A 43 -5.92 6.64 7.80
CA GLY A 43 -4.92 7.62 7.41
C GLY A 43 -5.50 8.84 6.72
N LEU A 44 -6.39 8.62 5.74
CA LEU A 44 -7.10 9.70 5.03
C LEU A 44 -8.08 10.46 5.92
N VAL A 45 -8.88 9.76 6.72
CA VAL A 45 -9.87 10.37 7.64
C VAL A 45 -9.18 11.26 8.67
N MET A 46 -7.98 10.87 9.13
CA MET A 46 -7.16 11.63 10.06
C MET A 46 -6.47 12.85 9.41
N GLY A 47 -6.65 13.07 8.11
CA GLY A 47 -6.07 14.18 7.36
C GLY A 47 -4.64 13.92 6.88
N GLY A 48 -4.19 12.65 6.85
CA GLY A 48 -2.83 12.28 6.47
C GLY A 48 -2.45 12.72 5.05
N LYS A 49 -1.15 12.89 4.84
CA LYS A 49 -0.58 13.31 3.56
C LYS A 49 -0.09 12.10 2.75
N ILE A 50 -0.40 12.09 1.46
CA ILE A 50 0.24 11.22 0.48
C ILE A 50 1.30 12.06 -0.25
N TYR A 51 2.57 11.67 -0.13
CA TYR A 51 3.68 12.43 -0.67
C TYR A 51 3.82 12.22 -2.18
N PRO A 52 3.85 13.30 -2.98
CA PRO A 52 4.19 13.19 -4.39
C PRO A 52 5.68 12.86 -4.56
N LEU A 53 6.05 12.44 -5.77
CA LEU A 53 7.46 12.25 -6.12
C LEU A 53 8.20 13.60 -6.03
N GLN A 54 8.95 13.79 -4.95
CA GLN A 54 9.82 14.94 -4.70
C GLN A 54 11.19 14.42 -4.23
N ALA A 55 12.21 14.63 -5.06
CA ALA A 55 13.56 14.15 -4.81
C ALA A 55 14.45 15.18 -4.08
N ASP A 56 13.92 16.37 -3.78
CA ASP A 56 14.68 17.48 -3.21
C ASP A 56 15.08 17.22 -1.75
N ASN A 57 14.26 16.47 -1.00
CA ASN A 57 14.53 16.09 0.38
C ASN A 57 14.52 14.55 0.52
N PRO A 58 15.58 13.95 1.08
CA PRO A 58 15.65 12.50 1.30
C PRO A 58 14.48 11.94 2.11
N LEU A 59 13.98 12.69 3.11
CA LEU A 59 12.88 12.24 3.95
C LEU A 59 11.54 12.21 3.18
N THR A 60 11.28 13.22 2.34
CA THR A 60 10.06 13.24 1.52
C THR A 60 10.12 12.17 0.43
N PHE A 61 11.31 11.85 -0.06
CA PHE A 61 11.50 10.73 -0.99
C PHE A 61 11.21 9.37 -0.34
N LEU A 62 11.65 9.16 0.90
CA LEU A 62 11.33 7.95 1.67
C LEU A 62 9.83 7.86 2.00
N ALA A 63 9.20 8.98 2.32
CA ALA A 63 7.75 9.04 2.53
C ALA A 63 6.99 8.70 1.24
N PHE A 64 7.40 9.27 0.11
CA PHE A 64 6.88 8.90 -1.21
C PHE A 64 7.06 7.41 -1.50
N LEU A 65 8.23 6.83 -1.21
CA LEU A 65 8.47 5.41 -1.45
C LEU A 65 7.56 4.53 -0.61
N SER A 66 7.28 4.94 0.62
CA SER A 66 6.30 4.27 1.49
C SER A 66 4.90 4.38 0.89
N ASP A 67 4.50 5.57 0.46
CA ASP A 67 3.18 5.83 -0.10
C ASP A 67 2.94 5.16 -1.45
N LEU A 68 3.98 4.99 -2.27
CA LEU A 68 3.93 4.21 -3.50
C LEU A 68 3.52 2.75 -3.23
N GLY A 69 3.79 2.24 -2.03
CA GLY A 69 3.33 0.94 -1.56
C GLY A 69 1.81 0.84 -1.49
N ASN A 70 1.07 1.95 -1.34
CA ASN A 70 -0.39 1.93 -1.35
C ASN A 70 -1.01 1.65 -2.75
N GLY A 71 -0.18 1.53 -3.79
CA GLY A 71 -0.58 1.02 -5.11
C GLY A 71 -1.69 1.86 -5.74
N LEU A 72 -2.88 1.29 -5.86
CA LEU A 72 -4.06 1.95 -6.43
C LEU A 72 -4.40 3.27 -5.73
N LEU A 73 -4.29 3.36 -4.40
CA LEU A 73 -4.62 4.59 -3.68
C LEU A 73 -3.66 5.74 -4.05
N TYR A 74 -2.37 5.44 -4.20
CA TYR A 74 -1.36 6.41 -4.65
C TYR A 74 -1.66 6.93 -6.06
N ILE A 75 -2.10 6.03 -6.95
CA ILE A 75 -2.48 6.41 -8.31
C ILE A 75 -3.71 7.31 -8.26
N ILE A 76 -4.72 6.96 -7.47
CA ILE A 76 -5.95 7.76 -7.31
C ILE A 76 -5.62 9.16 -6.76
N SER A 77 -4.75 9.27 -5.74
CA SER A 77 -4.36 10.56 -5.17
C SER A 77 -3.61 11.46 -6.14
N ARG A 78 -3.12 10.92 -7.27
CA ARG A 78 -2.51 11.74 -8.32
C ARG A 78 -3.55 12.44 -9.22
N PHE A 79 -4.76 11.89 -9.32
CA PHE A 79 -5.83 12.43 -10.16
C PHE A 79 -6.93 13.11 -9.35
N LEU A 80 -7.15 12.70 -8.10
CA LEU A 80 -8.15 13.25 -7.19
C LEU A 80 -7.48 13.99 -6.02
N PRO A 81 -8.14 14.99 -5.42
CA PRO A 81 -7.64 15.72 -4.26
C PRO A 81 -7.74 14.87 -2.96
N VAL A 82 -7.05 13.74 -2.93
CA VAL A 82 -7.02 12.78 -1.82
C VAL A 82 -5.65 12.84 -1.17
N GLY A 83 -5.62 12.91 0.17
CA GLY A 83 -4.35 12.90 0.92
C GLY A 83 -3.51 14.16 0.72
N LEU A 84 -4.15 15.33 0.54
CA LEU A 84 -3.45 16.63 0.42
C LEU A 84 -2.64 16.98 1.67
N GLY A 85 -3.05 16.44 2.82
CA GLY A 85 -2.45 16.70 4.12
C GLY A 85 -3.05 17.92 4.79
N GLU A 86 -3.71 17.73 5.93
CA GLU A 86 -4.34 18.79 6.71
C GLU A 86 -3.51 19.07 7.98
N LEU A 87 -2.46 19.89 7.85
CA LEU A 87 -1.48 20.16 8.92
C LEU A 87 -2.11 20.74 10.21
N GLU A 88 -3.28 21.37 10.10
CA GLU A 88 -3.99 21.95 11.24
C GLU A 88 -4.69 20.89 12.11
N ARG A 89 -4.89 19.66 11.60
CA ARG A 89 -5.50 18.59 12.37
C ARG A 89 -4.50 17.99 13.35
N LEU A 90 -4.93 17.86 14.61
CA LEU A 90 -4.14 17.18 15.64
C LEU A 90 -3.81 15.72 15.30
N SER A 91 -4.64 15.08 14.47
CA SER A 91 -4.48 13.70 13.99
C SER A 91 -3.57 13.55 12.77
N PHE A 92 -3.07 14.65 12.20
CA PHE A 92 -2.36 14.67 10.92
C PHE A 92 -1.15 13.73 10.87
N GLU A 93 -0.26 13.82 11.88
CA GLU A 93 0.97 13.03 11.96
C GLU A 93 0.66 11.53 12.04
N PHE A 94 -0.34 11.17 12.83
CA PHE A 94 -0.81 9.78 12.92
C PHE A 94 -1.41 9.32 11.60
N GLY A 95 -2.22 10.16 10.94
CA GLY A 95 -2.82 9.81 9.65
C GLY A 95 -1.77 9.53 8.58
N THR A 96 -0.75 10.38 8.52
CA THR A 96 0.40 10.21 7.61
C THR A 96 1.19 8.94 7.94
N ALA A 97 1.39 8.63 9.23
CA ALA A 97 2.02 7.37 9.65
C ALA A 97 1.18 6.13 9.28
N TYR A 98 -0.15 6.20 9.38
CA TYR A 98 -1.07 5.13 8.95
C TYR A 98 -0.96 4.87 7.44
N LEU A 99 -0.90 5.92 6.62
CA LEU A 99 -0.72 5.80 5.16
C LEU A 99 0.63 5.19 4.80
N ALA A 100 1.71 5.67 5.41
CA ALA A 100 3.05 5.13 5.20
C ALA A 100 3.13 3.66 5.64
N GLY A 101 2.58 3.34 6.82
CA GLY A 101 2.53 1.98 7.35
C GLY A 101 1.72 1.04 6.46
N ALA A 102 0.57 1.47 5.96
CA ALA A 102 -0.24 0.70 5.02
C ALA A 102 0.51 0.37 3.73
N GLY A 103 1.23 1.35 3.16
CA GLY A 103 2.03 1.13 1.96
C GLY A 103 3.22 0.19 2.18
N LEU A 104 3.95 0.34 3.29
CA LEU A 104 5.04 -0.56 3.66
C LEU A 104 4.55 -1.99 3.90
N LEU A 105 3.41 -2.16 4.58
CA LEU A 105 2.77 -3.46 4.77
C LEU A 105 2.37 -4.09 3.44
N ASN A 106 1.87 -3.30 2.49
CA ASN A 106 1.48 -3.81 1.19
C ASN A 106 2.70 -4.33 0.38
N TYR A 107 3.88 -3.73 0.53
CA TYR A 107 5.10 -4.31 -0.04
C TYR A 107 5.42 -5.68 0.54
N LEU A 108 5.28 -5.86 1.86
CA LEU A 108 5.49 -7.16 2.49
C LEU A 108 4.47 -8.19 2.00
N VAL A 109 3.20 -7.79 1.85
CA VAL A 109 2.14 -8.64 1.28
C VAL A 109 2.46 -9.02 -0.17
N ALA A 110 2.95 -8.08 -0.98
CA ALA A 110 3.34 -8.36 -2.36
C ALA A 110 4.51 -9.35 -2.45
N LEU A 111 5.51 -9.21 -1.56
CA LEU A 111 6.61 -10.17 -1.43
C LEU A 111 6.14 -11.55 -0.92
N ASP A 112 5.18 -11.60 -0.02
CA ASP A 112 4.58 -12.86 0.44
C ASP A 112 3.85 -13.58 -0.70
N ALA A 113 3.06 -12.86 -1.50
CA ALA A 113 2.41 -13.43 -2.69
C ALA A 113 3.44 -14.01 -3.69
N TRP A 114 4.58 -13.33 -3.86
CA TRP A 114 5.68 -13.82 -4.68
C TRP A 114 6.27 -15.13 -4.14
N ASP A 115 6.50 -15.22 -2.83
CA ASP A 115 7.05 -16.41 -2.19
C ASP A 115 6.10 -17.61 -2.27
N ILE A 116 4.79 -17.38 -2.08
CA ILE A 116 3.74 -18.40 -2.27
C ILE A 116 3.73 -18.88 -3.73
N ALA A 117 3.78 -17.95 -4.70
CA ALA A 117 3.80 -18.31 -6.12
C ALA A 117 5.05 -19.11 -6.54
N ARG A 118 6.16 -18.98 -5.80
CA ARG A 118 7.39 -19.77 -5.97
C ARG A 118 7.38 -21.11 -5.22
N GLY A 119 6.33 -21.39 -4.44
CA GLY A 119 6.23 -22.61 -3.64
C GLY A 119 7.15 -22.63 -2.42
N LYS A 120 7.66 -21.47 -1.99
CA LYS A 120 8.49 -21.35 -0.78
C LYS A 120 7.67 -21.37 0.51
N LYS A 121 6.38 -21.01 0.40
CA LYS A 121 5.41 -20.94 1.50
C LYS A 121 4.04 -21.40 1.01
N GLN A 122 3.19 -21.86 1.92
CA GLN A 122 1.80 -22.24 1.64
C GLN A 122 0.86 -21.09 1.90
#